data_AF-A0AA43CZE8-F1
#
_entry.id   AF-A0AA43CZE8-F1
#
_cell.length_a   1.000
_cell.length_b   1.000
_cell.length_c   1.000
_cell.angle_alpha   90.00
_cell.angle_beta   90.00
_cell.angle_gamma   90.00
#
_symmetry.space_group_name_H-M   'P 1'
#
loop_
_entity.id
_entity.type
_entity.pdbx_description
1 polymer ?
#
loop_
_entity_poly.entity_id
_entity_poly.type
_entity_poly.pdbx_seq_one_letter_code
_entity_poly.pdbx_strand_id
1 'polypeptide(L)'
;KGVTLEHGQSHTLQVMTGKSFKSGGVHVVPVELSGVAANGKQFVHCRARIVLAAKLPEGKVAMERVELQAYSRPIEEVYQPDRLFHGPDFHGIREVIGCSADGIASMVRPAPLPTDWIKQPLRNSWLSDPLALDSSFQLMILWSFERYKSASLPVFAGRYRQYLERFPESGAEIRIRVTNQSASKAAAEIDFVDPGSGALIARIEDYQCVIDTSLNASFQRNKLQGVA
;
A
#
# COMPACT_ATOMS: atom_id res chain seq x y z
N LYS A 1 4.55 9.82 10.76
CA LYS A 1 3.70 9.32 11.87
C LYS A 1 2.35 8.96 11.27
N GLY A 2 1.93 7.69 11.34
CA GLY A 2 0.66 7.22 10.79
C GLY A 2 -0.56 7.75 11.56
N VAL A 3 -1.75 7.25 11.22
CA VAL A 3 -2.97 7.48 11.99
C VAL A 3 -3.11 6.34 13.00
N THR A 4 -3.12 6.67 14.29
CA THR A 4 -3.37 5.68 15.35
C THR A 4 -4.79 5.84 15.84
N LEU A 5 -5.59 4.77 15.72
CA LEU A 5 -6.98 4.76 16.17
C LEU A 5 -7.08 4.00 17.50
N GLU A 6 -7.67 4.64 18.49
CA GLU A 6 -8.01 3.97 19.76
C GLU A 6 -9.42 3.39 19.68
N HIS A 7 -9.62 2.22 20.28
CA HIS A 7 -10.90 1.54 20.25
C HIS A 7 -12.00 2.42 20.87
N GLY A 8 -13.11 2.58 20.14
CA GLY A 8 -14.25 3.38 20.58
C GLY A 8 -14.06 4.90 20.46
N GLN A 9 -12.91 5.38 19.99
CA GLN A 9 -12.68 6.81 19.78
C GLN A 9 -12.92 7.22 18.33
N SER A 10 -13.53 8.38 18.17
CA SER A 10 -13.63 9.06 16.87
C SER A 10 -12.40 9.93 16.64
N HIS A 11 -11.78 9.78 15.47
CA HIS A 11 -10.65 10.59 15.04
C HIS A 11 -11.05 11.46 13.86
N THR A 12 -10.83 12.76 13.95
CA THR A 12 -11.08 13.68 12.84
C THR A 12 -9.82 13.85 12.01
N LEU A 13 -9.88 13.41 10.75
CA LEU A 13 -8.84 13.64 9.76
C LEU A 13 -9.30 14.70 8.76
N GLN A 14 -8.35 15.46 8.22
CA GLN A 14 -8.60 16.45 7.18
C GLN A 14 -7.82 16.06 5.92
N VAL A 15 -8.54 15.96 4.80
CA VAL A 15 -7.94 15.83 3.48
C VAL A 15 -7.98 17.19 2.81
N MET A 16 -6.83 17.80 2.62
CA MET A 16 -6.68 19.17 2.16
C MET A 16 -6.06 19.23 0.77
N THR A 17 -6.44 20.26 0.01
CA THR A 17 -5.82 20.59 -1.28
C THR A 17 -5.21 21.99 -1.22
N GLY A 18 -4.05 22.15 -1.85
CA GLY A 18 -3.40 23.45 -2.06
C GLY A 18 -3.84 24.09 -3.38
N LYS A 19 -3.40 25.34 -3.60
CA LYS A 19 -3.60 26.03 -4.88
C LYS A 19 -2.94 25.21 -6.01
N SER A 20 -3.72 24.92 -7.05
CA SER A 20 -3.17 24.24 -8.23
C SER A 20 -2.17 25.12 -8.96
N PHE A 21 -1.15 24.51 -9.54
CA PHE A 21 -0.16 25.19 -10.39
C PHE A 21 0.10 24.38 -11.66
N LYS A 22 0.50 25.05 -12.74
CA LYS A 22 0.85 24.39 -14.00
C LYS A 22 2.30 23.92 -13.96
N SER A 23 2.56 22.70 -14.39
CA SER A 23 3.90 22.14 -14.54
C SER A 23 3.89 21.10 -15.65
N GLY A 24 4.79 21.22 -16.65
CA GLY A 24 4.87 20.24 -17.74
C GLY A 24 3.57 20.07 -18.54
N GLY A 25 2.82 21.15 -18.76
CA GLY A 25 1.55 21.13 -19.51
C GLY A 25 0.35 20.57 -18.75
N VAL A 26 0.51 20.15 -17.50
CA VAL A 26 -0.57 19.60 -16.65
C VAL A 26 -0.79 20.44 -15.40
N HIS A 27 -1.96 20.30 -14.78
CA HIS A 27 -2.26 20.90 -13.49
C HIS A 27 -1.79 19.98 -12.36
N VAL A 28 -1.07 20.53 -11.39
CA VAL A 28 -0.58 19.81 -10.21
C VAL A 28 -1.24 20.41 -8.97
N VAL A 29 -1.81 19.55 -8.14
CA VAL A 29 -2.50 19.90 -6.90
C VAL A 29 -1.73 19.29 -5.73
N PRO A 30 -1.12 20.11 -4.86
CA PRO A 30 -0.62 19.64 -3.58
C PRO A 30 -1.78 19.10 -2.75
N VAL A 31 -1.61 17.93 -2.13
CA VAL A 31 -2.60 17.35 -1.22
C VAL A 31 -1.93 16.95 0.08
N GLU A 32 -2.69 17.01 1.17
CA GLU A 32 -2.24 16.68 2.50
C GLU A 32 -3.33 15.90 3.25
N LEU A 33 -2.94 14.86 3.98
CA LEU A 33 -3.75 14.26 5.03
C LEU A 33 -3.19 14.73 6.36
N SER A 34 -4.02 15.41 7.16
CA SER A 34 -3.66 15.94 8.47
C SER A 34 -4.62 15.48 9.55
N GLY A 35 -4.15 15.50 10.80
CA GLY A 35 -4.91 15.19 12.00
C GLY A 35 -4.80 16.32 13.02
N VAL A 36 -5.60 16.23 14.08
CA VAL A 36 -5.61 17.20 15.19
C VAL A 36 -5.24 16.46 16.47
N ALA A 37 -4.18 16.91 17.15
CA ALA A 37 -3.79 16.35 18.43
C ALA A 37 -4.76 16.81 19.55
N ALA A 38 -4.75 16.12 20.70
CA ALA A 38 -5.63 16.44 21.83
C ALA A 38 -5.50 17.89 22.33
N ASN A 39 -4.34 18.53 22.14
CA ASN A 39 -4.11 19.94 22.46
C ASN A 39 -4.56 20.92 21.36
N GLY A 40 -5.30 20.45 20.36
CA GLY A 40 -5.78 21.24 19.22
C GLY A 40 -4.73 21.52 18.13
N LYS A 41 -3.48 21.08 18.30
CA LYS A 41 -2.43 21.30 17.29
C LYS A 41 -2.64 20.41 16.07
N GLN A 42 -2.67 21.03 14.89
CA GLN A 42 -2.67 20.29 13.63
C GLN A 42 -1.29 19.67 13.36
N PHE A 43 -1.30 18.46 12.79
CA PHE A 43 -0.09 17.81 12.33
C PHE A 43 -0.35 17.00 11.06
N VAL A 44 0.71 16.78 10.29
CA VAL A 44 0.63 16.15 8.97
C VAL A 44 0.94 14.67 9.06
N HIS A 45 0.07 13.83 8.48
CA HIS A 45 0.32 12.40 8.32
C HIS A 45 1.09 12.11 7.04
N CYS A 46 0.61 12.63 5.91
CA CYS A 46 1.26 12.46 4.62
C CYS A 46 0.95 13.62 3.67
N ARG A 47 1.80 13.78 2.65
CA ARG A 47 1.65 14.75 1.56
C ARG A 47 1.89 14.07 0.24
N ALA A 48 1.21 14.56 -0.79
CA ALA A 48 1.47 14.15 -2.15
C ALA A 48 1.23 15.31 -3.12
N ARG A 49 1.54 15.08 -4.39
CA ARG A 49 1.15 15.94 -5.51
C ARG A 49 0.29 15.11 -6.45
N ILE A 50 -0.95 15.53 -6.65
CA ILE A 50 -1.86 14.91 -7.60
C ILE A 50 -1.72 15.64 -8.94
N VAL A 51 -1.42 14.89 -9.99
CA VAL A 51 -1.35 15.42 -11.36
C VAL A 51 -2.71 15.20 -12.01
N LEU A 52 -3.37 16.29 -12.37
CA LEU A 52 -4.64 16.28 -13.10
C LEU A 52 -4.36 16.25 -14.59
N ALA A 53 -4.85 15.20 -15.26
CA ALA A 53 -4.75 15.01 -16.70
C ALA A 53 -6.11 14.56 -17.27
N ALA A 54 -6.36 14.90 -18.53
CA ALA A 54 -7.62 14.54 -19.21
C ALA A 54 -7.71 13.04 -19.56
N LYS A 55 -6.57 12.36 -19.66
CA LYS A 55 -6.46 10.93 -19.94
C LYS A 55 -5.31 10.33 -19.13
N LEU A 56 -5.40 9.03 -18.87
CA LEU A 56 -4.28 8.26 -18.32
C LEU A 56 -3.09 8.29 -19.31
N PRO A 57 -1.85 8.16 -18.81
CA PRO A 57 -0.68 8.01 -19.67
C PRO A 57 -0.80 6.76 -20.55
N GLU A 58 0.01 6.71 -21.60
CA GLU A 58 0.17 5.49 -22.40
C GLU A 58 0.64 4.32 -21.51
N GLY A 59 0.10 3.14 -21.80
CA GLY A 59 0.42 1.92 -21.08
C GLY A 59 1.93 1.61 -21.12
N LYS A 60 2.43 1.05 -20.02
CA LYS A 60 3.79 0.52 -19.94
C LYS A 60 3.75 -0.99 -19.77
N VAL A 61 4.85 -1.63 -20.14
CA VAL A 61 5.03 -3.06 -19.91
C VAL A 61 5.28 -3.30 -18.42
N ALA A 62 4.61 -4.33 -17.88
CA ALA A 62 4.85 -4.79 -16.52
C ALA A 62 6.29 -5.30 -16.37
N MET A 63 6.85 -5.18 -15.17
CA MET A 63 8.12 -5.80 -14.85
C MET A 63 8.05 -7.30 -15.07
N GLU A 64 9.15 -7.84 -15.60
CA GLU A 64 9.38 -9.27 -15.60
C GLU A 64 9.33 -9.80 -14.16
N ARG A 65 8.75 -11.00 -14.02
CA ARG A 65 8.72 -11.71 -12.74
C ARG A 65 10.16 -11.99 -12.33
N VAL A 66 10.47 -11.70 -11.07
CA VAL A 66 11.70 -12.21 -10.45
C VAL A 66 11.56 -13.71 -10.23
N GLU A 67 12.67 -14.42 -10.13
CA GLU A 67 12.64 -15.82 -9.70
C GLU A 67 12.22 -15.89 -8.22
N LEU A 68 11.22 -16.72 -7.95
CA LEU A 68 10.61 -16.85 -6.64
C LEU A 68 10.69 -18.29 -6.17
N GLN A 69 10.93 -18.48 -4.87
CA GLN A 69 10.73 -19.75 -4.21
C GLN A 69 9.29 -19.83 -3.69
N ALA A 70 8.77 -21.05 -3.57
CA ALA A 70 7.46 -21.28 -2.95
C ALA A 70 7.43 -20.62 -1.56
N TYR A 71 6.35 -19.89 -1.29
CA TYR A 71 6.19 -19.27 0.00
C TYR A 71 5.96 -20.36 1.05
N SER A 72 6.70 -20.29 2.16
CA SER A 72 6.81 -21.40 3.13
C SER A 72 5.55 -21.62 3.95
N ARG A 73 4.61 -20.68 3.94
CA ARG A 73 3.40 -20.70 4.77
C ARG A 73 2.13 -20.80 3.94
N PRO A 74 1.12 -21.52 4.42
CA PRO A 74 -0.18 -21.56 3.78
C PRO A 74 -0.89 -20.20 3.92
N ILE A 75 -1.79 -19.90 2.99
CA ILE A 75 -2.49 -18.61 2.96
C ILE A 75 -3.39 -18.41 4.19
N GLU A 76 -3.93 -19.48 4.75
CA GLU A 76 -4.76 -19.46 5.95
C GLU A 76 -4.00 -18.94 7.18
N GLU A 77 -2.67 -18.99 7.13
CA GLU A 77 -1.79 -18.52 8.20
C GLU A 77 -1.26 -17.09 8.00
N VAL A 78 -1.35 -16.49 6.80
CA VAL A 78 -0.66 -15.20 6.57
C VAL A 78 -1.23 -14.06 7.41
N TYR A 79 -2.52 -14.14 7.75
CA TYR A 79 -3.23 -13.18 8.61
C TYR A 79 -3.23 -13.57 10.09
N GLN A 80 -2.44 -14.56 10.49
CA GLN A 80 -2.22 -14.82 11.91
C GLN A 80 -1.42 -13.65 12.53
N PRO A 81 -1.71 -13.28 13.80
CA PRO A 81 -1.15 -12.07 14.41
C PRO A 81 0.38 -12.05 14.55
N ASP A 82 1.07 -13.17 14.32
CA ASP A 82 2.53 -13.23 14.35
C ASP A 82 3.20 -12.59 13.12
N ARG A 83 2.42 -12.21 12.09
CA ARG A 83 2.91 -11.54 10.87
C ARG A 83 2.07 -10.34 10.47
N LEU A 84 0.84 -10.59 10.02
CA LEU A 84 -0.08 -9.55 9.60
C LEU A 84 -1.16 -9.37 10.68
N PHE A 85 -1.44 -8.11 10.99
CA PHE A 85 -2.36 -7.70 12.05
C PHE A 85 -3.70 -7.15 11.49
N HIS A 86 -3.88 -7.27 10.18
CA HIS A 86 -4.98 -6.66 9.44
C HIS A 86 -6.30 -7.38 9.76
N GLY A 87 -7.39 -6.62 9.91
CA GLY A 87 -8.73 -7.17 10.08
C GLY A 87 -9.32 -7.69 8.76
N PRO A 88 -10.45 -8.42 8.80
CA PRO A 88 -11.05 -9.08 7.62
C PRO A 88 -11.28 -8.16 6.42
N ASP A 89 -11.66 -6.90 6.65
CA ASP A 89 -11.86 -5.91 5.57
C ASP A 89 -10.57 -5.63 4.78
N PHE A 90 -9.41 -5.84 5.40
CA PHE A 90 -8.09 -5.67 4.81
C PHE A 90 -7.43 -7.01 4.39
N HIS A 91 -8.16 -8.12 4.38
CA HIS A 91 -7.66 -9.43 3.95
C HIS A 91 -7.62 -9.58 2.41
N GLY A 92 -6.81 -8.74 1.78
CA GLY A 92 -6.69 -8.67 0.32
C GLY A 92 -5.87 -9.80 -0.32
N ILE A 93 -4.91 -10.39 0.39
CA ILE A 93 -4.04 -11.44 -0.16
C ILE A 93 -4.85 -12.72 -0.37
N ARG A 94 -4.95 -13.17 -1.63
CA ARG A 94 -5.60 -14.44 -2.02
C ARG A 94 -4.62 -15.59 -2.06
N GLU A 95 -3.40 -15.33 -2.51
CA GLU A 95 -2.33 -16.32 -2.65
C GLU A 95 -0.99 -15.60 -2.67
N VAL A 96 0.03 -16.13 -1.99
CA VAL A 96 1.42 -15.68 -2.18
C VAL A 96 2.06 -16.61 -3.20
N ILE A 97 2.30 -16.10 -4.42
CA ILE A 97 2.87 -16.88 -5.53
C ILE A 97 4.28 -17.36 -5.17
N GLY A 98 5.04 -16.51 -4.48
CA GLY A 98 6.35 -16.85 -3.97
C GLY A 98 7.12 -15.65 -3.44
N CYS A 99 8.26 -15.92 -2.83
CA CYS A 99 9.13 -14.92 -2.22
C CYS A 99 10.59 -15.30 -2.46
N SER A 100 11.46 -14.31 -2.64
CA SER A 100 12.91 -14.48 -2.69
C SER A 100 13.60 -13.25 -2.07
N ALA A 101 14.93 -13.20 -2.13
CA ALA A 101 15.68 -12.01 -1.70
C ALA A 101 15.38 -10.78 -2.57
N ASP A 102 14.99 -11.00 -3.83
CA ASP A 102 14.82 -9.96 -4.84
C ASP A 102 13.37 -9.48 -4.99
N GLY A 103 12.42 -10.14 -4.32
CA GLY A 103 11.02 -9.75 -4.41
C GLY A 103 10.03 -10.71 -3.79
N ILE A 104 8.75 -10.35 -3.94
CA ILE A 104 7.59 -11.15 -3.55
C ILE A 104 6.48 -10.88 -4.55
N ALA A 105 5.69 -11.91 -4.88
CA ALA A 105 4.52 -11.76 -5.73
C ALA A 105 3.31 -12.45 -5.13
N SER A 106 2.13 -11.92 -5.44
CA SER A 106 0.88 -12.39 -4.87
C SER A 106 -0.29 -12.09 -5.80
N MET A 107 -1.30 -12.94 -5.70
CA MET A 107 -2.62 -12.63 -6.21
C MET A 107 -3.47 -12.00 -5.12
N VAL A 108 -4.14 -10.89 -5.41
CA VAL A 108 -4.95 -10.16 -4.43
C VAL A 108 -6.39 -9.98 -4.89
N ARG A 109 -7.30 -9.80 -3.93
CA ARG A 109 -8.71 -9.44 -4.12
C ARG A 109 -8.83 -7.93 -4.36
N PRO A 110 -9.85 -7.48 -5.10
CA PRO A 110 -10.16 -6.07 -5.17
C PRO A 110 -10.80 -5.59 -3.86
N ALA A 111 -10.78 -4.29 -3.62
CA ALA A 111 -11.54 -3.68 -2.55
C ALA A 111 -13.06 -3.89 -2.77
N PRO A 112 -13.85 -4.01 -1.69
CA PRO A 112 -15.30 -3.92 -1.78
C PRO A 112 -15.74 -2.51 -2.22
N LEU A 113 -17.03 -2.28 -2.40
CA LEU A 113 -17.51 -0.98 -2.87
C LEU A 113 -17.20 0.13 -1.86
N PRO A 114 -17.03 1.40 -2.28
CA PRO A 114 -16.80 2.50 -1.35
C PRO A 114 -17.82 2.60 -0.22
N THR A 115 -19.07 2.20 -0.45
CA THR A 115 -20.15 2.19 0.55
C THR A 115 -19.93 1.20 1.70
N ASP A 116 -19.12 0.15 1.48
CA ASP A 116 -18.82 -0.85 2.50
C ASP A 116 -17.79 -0.32 3.50
N TRP A 117 -16.99 0.67 3.11
CA TRP A 117 -15.93 1.26 3.95
C TRP A 117 -16.21 2.70 4.38
N ILE A 118 -16.99 3.45 3.60
CA ILE A 118 -17.25 4.88 3.82
C ILE A 118 -18.76 5.09 3.89
N LYS A 119 -19.25 5.59 5.04
CA LYS A 119 -20.68 5.85 5.29
C LYS A 119 -21.32 6.80 4.27
N GLN A 120 -20.57 7.80 3.80
CA GLN A 120 -21.01 8.78 2.81
C GLN A 120 -19.90 8.97 1.76
N PRO A 121 -19.75 8.04 0.81
CA PRO A 121 -18.66 8.09 -0.14
C PRO A 121 -18.89 9.20 -1.17
N LEU A 122 -17.81 9.85 -1.60
CA LEU A 122 -17.86 10.88 -2.65
C LEU A 122 -18.14 10.30 -4.05
N ARG A 123 -17.95 8.98 -4.22
CA ARG A 123 -18.09 8.25 -5.48
C ARG A 123 -18.61 6.84 -5.21
N ASN A 124 -19.32 6.27 -6.18
CA ASN A 124 -19.84 4.90 -6.10
C ASN A 124 -18.80 3.84 -6.52
N SER A 125 -17.62 4.26 -6.99
CA SER A 125 -16.51 3.37 -7.33
C SER A 125 -15.17 4.00 -7.00
N TRP A 126 -14.18 3.15 -6.73
CA TRP A 126 -12.79 3.55 -6.50
C TRP A 126 -12.12 4.01 -7.81
N LEU A 127 -11.22 5.00 -7.72
CA LEU A 127 -10.36 5.42 -8.84
C LEU A 127 -9.16 4.46 -9.00
N SER A 128 -8.61 4.06 -7.87
CA SER A 128 -7.54 3.07 -7.71
C SER A 128 -7.97 2.13 -6.61
N ASP A 129 -7.62 0.86 -6.68
CA ASP A 129 -8.08 -0.13 -5.71
C ASP A 129 -7.32 -0.01 -4.37
N PRO A 130 -7.94 0.49 -3.28
CA PRO A 130 -7.23 0.72 -2.03
C PRO A 130 -6.79 -0.58 -1.34
N LEU A 131 -7.52 -1.68 -1.52
CA LEU A 131 -7.16 -2.96 -0.92
C LEU A 131 -5.96 -3.57 -1.63
N ALA A 132 -5.89 -3.48 -2.96
CA ALA A 132 -4.74 -3.92 -3.71
C ALA A 132 -3.49 -3.11 -3.33
N LEU A 133 -3.62 -1.77 -3.25
CA LEU A 133 -2.53 -0.91 -2.81
C LEU A 133 -2.04 -1.29 -1.41
N ASP A 134 -2.94 -1.44 -0.44
CA ASP A 134 -2.57 -1.83 0.93
C ASP A 134 -1.96 -3.25 0.97
N SER A 135 -2.52 -4.20 0.22
CA SER A 135 -1.97 -5.55 0.10
C SER A 135 -0.52 -5.54 -0.40
N SER A 136 -0.12 -4.58 -1.24
CA SER A 136 1.29 -4.45 -1.63
C SER A 136 2.20 -4.11 -0.44
N PHE A 137 1.71 -3.33 0.52
CA PHE A 137 2.44 -3.01 1.74
C PHE A 137 2.44 -4.19 2.72
N GLN A 138 1.33 -4.94 2.78
CA GLN A 138 1.27 -6.21 3.52
C GLN A 138 2.29 -7.23 2.99
N LEU A 139 2.48 -7.32 1.67
CA LEU A 139 3.49 -8.19 1.07
C LEU A 139 4.91 -7.76 1.48
N MET A 140 5.18 -6.46 1.63
CA MET A 140 6.47 -6.00 2.15
C MET A 140 6.70 -6.35 3.62
N ILE A 141 5.65 -6.49 4.42
CA ILE A 141 5.74 -7.05 5.77
C ILE A 141 6.13 -8.54 5.70
N LEU A 142 5.43 -9.32 4.87
CA LEU A 142 5.73 -10.75 4.69
C LEU A 142 7.17 -10.96 4.21
N TRP A 143 7.58 -10.23 3.18
CA TRP A 143 8.95 -10.26 2.66
C TRP A 143 9.97 -9.90 3.74
N SER A 144 9.76 -8.82 4.50
CA SER A 144 10.72 -8.42 5.54
C SER A 144 10.82 -9.44 6.68
N PHE A 145 9.73 -10.15 7.00
CA PHE A 145 9.77 -11.27 7.93
C PHE A 145 10.57 -12.46 7.40
N GLU A 146 10.44 -12.80 6.12
CA GLU A 146 11.24 -13.87 5.54
C GLU A 146 12.72 -13.53 5.52
N ARG A 147 13.07 -12.27 5.20
CA ARG A 147 14.45 -11.80 5.14
C ARG A 147 15.10 -11.53 6.49
N TYR A 148 14.39 -10.87 7.41
CA TYR A 148 14.95 -10.25 8.61
C TYR A 148 14.19 -10.58 9.90
N LYS A 149 13.18 -11.46 9.83
CA LYS A 149 12.32 -11.84 10.97
C LYS A 149 11.68 -10.63 11.68
N SER A 150 11.48 -9.56 10.91
CA SER A 150 11.05 -8.26 11.40
C SER A 150 9.97 -7.69 10.48
N ALA A 151 8.94 -7.11 11.09
CA ALA A 151 7.92 -6.35 10.40
C ALA A 151 8.50 -5.08 9.76
N SER A 152 7.78 -4.57 8.76
CA SER A 152 8.09 -3.30 8.13
C SER A 152 6.91 -2.34 8.12
N LEU A 153 7.20 -1.05 7.97
CA LEU A 153 6.20 -0.01 7.77
C LEU A 153 6.54 0.86 6.56
N PRO A 154 5.58 1.15 5.68
CA PRO A 154 5.80 2.07 4.56
C PRO A 154 6.07 3.48 5.10
N VAL A 155 7.11 4.13 4.58
CA VAL A 155 7.48 5.50 4.96
C VAL A 155 7.50 6.45 3.78
N PHE A 156 7.63 5.93 2.55
CA PHE A 156 7.69 6.75 1.35
C PHE A 156 7.24 5.97 0.10
N ALA A 157 6.66 6.70 -0.85
CA ALA A 157 6.42 6.24 -2.21
C ALA A 157 6.75 7.40 -3.14
N GLY A 158 7.77 7.25 -3.99
CA GLY A 158 8.21 8.33 -4.88
C GLY A 158 7.18 8.69 -5.93
N ARG A 159 6.56 7.68 -6.56
CA ARG A 159 5.52 7.91 -7.57
C ARG A 159 4.52 6.76 -7.61
N TYR A 160 3.23 7.10 -7.61
CA TYR A 160 2.18 6.20 -8.07
C TYR A 160 1.73 6.62 -9.47
N ARG A 161 1.63 5.67 -10.40
CA ARG A 161 1.08 5.91 -11.74
C ARG A 161 0.16 4.78 -12.16
N GLN A 162 -1.07 5.13 -12.53
CA GLN A 162 -2.05 4.22 -13.11
C GLN A 162 -2.10 4.41 -14.63
N TYR A 163 -2.23 3.30 -15.36
CA TYR A 163 -2.21 3.20 -16.82
C TYR A 163 -3.52 2.67 -17.39
N LEU A 164 -4.28 1.88 -16.62
CA LEU A 164 -5.61 1.40 -16.99
C LEU A 164 -6.69 2.10 -16.15
N GLU A 165 -7.87 2.31 -16.71
CA GLU A 165 -8.94 3.07 -16.05
C GLU A 165 -9.43 2.43 -14.74
N ARG A 166 -9.37 1.10 -14.66
CA ARG A 166 -9.90 0.34 -13.52
C ARG A 166 -9.00 -0.84 -13.19
N PHE A 167 -9.02 -1.21 -11.92
CA PHE A 167 -8.58 -2.54 -11.50
C PHE A 167 -9.65 -3.57 -11.88
N PRO A 168 -9.27 -4.81 -12.26
CA PRO A 168 -10.23 -5.87 -12.55
C PRO A 168 -11.03 -6.28 -11.31
N GLU A 169 -12.30 -6.65 -11.51
CA GLU A 169 -13.17 -7.18 -10.45
C GLU A 169 -12.71 -8.55 -9.92
N SER A 170 -11.86 -9.24 -10.67
CA SER A 170 -11.21 -10.49 -10.23
C SER A 170 -9.97 -10.25 -9.34
N GLY A 171 -9.58 -8.98 -9.17
CA GLY A 171 -8.38 -8.56 -8.46
C GLY A 171 -7.16 -8.40 -9.36
N ALA A 172 -5.97 -8.38 -8.76
CA ALA A 172 -4.71 -8.10 -9.47
C ALA A 172 -3.59 -9.05 -9.04
N GLU A 173 -2.62 -9.27 -9.92
CA GLU A 173 -1.31 -9.78 -9.53
C GLU A 173 -0.45 -8.60 -9.06
N ILE A 174 0.06 -8.67 -7.84
CA ILE A 174 1.08 -7.74 -7.34
C ILE A 174 2.45 -8.37 -7.56
N ARG A 175 3.35 -7.65 -8.22
CA ARG A 175 4.76 -8.03 -8.40
C ARG A 175 5.63 -6.99 -7.74
N ILE A 176 6.36 -7.40 -6.70
CA ILE A 176 7.30 -6.51 -6.01
C ILE A 176 8.72 -6.93 -6.34
N ARG A 177 9.52 -5.97 -6.80
CA ARG A 177 10.95 -6.12 -7.02
C ARG A 177 11.69 -5.24 -6.02
N VAL A 178 12.47 -5.84 -5.13
CA VAL A 178 13.31 -5.12 -4.18
C VAL A 178 14.52 -4.56 -4.91
N THR A 179 14.74 -3.26 -4.79
CA THR A 179 15.83 -2.54 -5.47
C THR A 179 16.98 -2.22 -4.52
N ASN A 180 16.72 -2.15 -3.22
CA ASN A 180 17.74 -1.98 -2.19
C ASN A 180 17.23 -2.55 -0.86
N GLN A 181 18.11 -3.13 -0.05
CA GLN A 181 17.74 -3.69 1.24
C GLN A 181 18.86 -3.70 2.26
N SER A 182 18.47 -3.66 3.53
CA SER A 182 19.30 -3.84 4.71
C SER A 182 18.44 -4.35 5.86
N ALA A 183 19.04 -4.66 7.00
CA ALA A 183 18.29 -5.11 8.18
C ALA A 183 17.28 -4.08 8.73
N SER A 184 17.43 -2.78 8.39
CA SER A 184 16.60 -1.70 8.95
C SER A 184 15.72 -0.97 7.93
N LYS A 185 15.87 -1.24 6.62
CA LYS A 185 15.09 -0.61 5.56
C LYS A 185 15.14 -1.40 4.26
N ALA A 186 14.13 -1.22 3.43
CA ALA A 186 14.12 -1.69 2.05
C ALA A 186 13.48 -0.66 1.11
N ALA A 187 13.87 -0.73 -0.16
CA ALA A 187 13.25 0.00 -1.26
C ALA A 187 12.81 -0.98 -2.35
N ALA A 188 11.72 -0.66 -3.04
CA ALA A 188 11.13 -1.54 -4.05
C ALA A 188 10.38 -0.79 -5.15
N GLU A 189 10.19 -1.50 -6.25
CA GLU A 189 9.23 -1.18 -7.32
C GLU A 189 8.06 -2.16 -7.21
N ILE A 190 6.83 -1.66 -7.34
CA ILE A 190 5.61 -2.45 -7.15
C ILE A 190 4.72 -2.30 -8.38
N ASP A 191 4.49 -3.40 -9.06
CA ASP A 191 3.55 -3.48 -10.18
C ASP A 191 2.23 -4.10 -9.76
N PHE A 192 1.15 -3.52 -10.24
CA PHE A 192 -0.20 -4.08 -10.22
C PHE A 192 -0.53 -4.50 -11.64
N VAL A 193 -0.71 -5.80 -11.86
CA VAL A 193 -0.85 -6.40 -13.19
C VAL A 193 -2.20 -7.08 -13.29
N ASP A 194 -2.88 -6.90 -14.42
CA ASP A 194 -4.09 -7.66 -14.74
C ASP A 194 -3.70 -9.11 -15.00
N PRO A 195 -4.21 -10.07 -14.20
CA PRO A 195 -3.82 -11.47 -14.33
C PRO A 195 -4.33 -12.14 -15.60
N GLY A 196 -5.40 -11.61 -16.22
CA GLY A 196 -5.97 -12.15 -17.45
C GLY A 196 -5.20 -11.70 -18.70
N SER A 197 -4.86 -10.42 -18.78
CA SER A 197 -4.18 -9.85 -19.95
C SER A 197 -2.66 -9.70 -19.82
N GLY A 198 -2.14 -9.72 -18.59
CA GLY A 198 -0.74 -9.40 -18.29
C GLY A 198 -0.42 -7.90 -18.39
N ALA A 199 -1.41 -7.05 -18.64
CA ALA A 199 -1.22 -5.61 -18.76
C ALA A 199 -0.92 -4.95 -17.41
N LEU A 200 -0.04 -3.95 -17.42
CA LEU A 200 0.25 -3.15 -16.23
C LEU A 200 -0.93 -2.21 -15.94
N ILE A 201 -1.59 -2.41 -14.81
CA ILE A 201 -2.67 -1.55 -14.31
C ILE A 201 -2.06 -0.28 -13.72
N ALA A 202 -1.10 -0.44 -12.80
CA ALA A 202 -0.44 0.67 -12.10
C ALA A 202 0.95 0.26 -11.60
N ARG A 203 1.78 1.26 -11.25
CA ARG A 203 3.09 1.09 -10.62
C ARG A 203 3.27 2.06 -9.46
N ILE A 204 3.84 1.58 -8.35
CA ILE A 204 4.52 2.41 -7.35
C ILE A 204 6.02 2.29 -7.59
N GLU A 205 6.68 3.43 -7.74
CA GLU A 205 8.13 3.54 -7.89
C GLU A 205 8.74 4.20 -6.66
N ASP A 206 9.97 3.78 -6.32
CA ASP A 206 10.68 4.24 -5.12
C ASP A 206 9.80 4.11 -3.86
N TYR A 207 9.18 2.93 -3.70
CA TYR A 207 8.59 2.54 -2.42
C TYR A 207 9.72 2.37 -1.41
N GLN A 208 9.54 2.86 -0.19
CA GLN A 208 10.47 2.65 0.91
C GLN A 208 9.75 2.26 2.18
N CYS A 209 10.32 1.30 2.90
CA CYS A 209 9.88 0.90 4.24
C CYS A 209 11.03 0.89 5.24
N VAL A 210 10.69 1.10 6.51
CA VAL A 210 11.56 0.80 7.65
C VAL A 210 11.28 -0.61 8.13
N ILE A 211 12.32 -1.32 8.55
CA ILE A 211 12.24 -2.68 9.12
C ILE A 211 12.69 -2.58 10.57
N ASP A 212 11.85 -3.04 11.49
CA ASP A 212 12.11 -2.88 12.93
C ASP A 212 11.47 -4.03 13.73
N THR A 213 12.28 -4.72 14.52
CA THR A 213 11.83 -5.80 15.41
C THR A 213 10.85 -5.33 16.49
N SER A 214 10.92 -4.05 16.89
CA SER A 214 10.00 -3.46 17.87
C SER A 214 8.54 -3.47 17.39
N LEU A 215 8.34 -3.50 16.06
CA LEU A 215 7.02 -3.58 15.43
C LEU A 215 6.38 -4.97 15.59
N ASN A 216 7.16 -6.03 15.76
CA ASN A 216 6.64 -7.40 15.86
C ASN A 216 5.64 -7.54 17.02
N ALA A 217 6.02 -7.04 18.20
CA ALA A 217 5.15 -7.06 19.38
C ALA A 217 3.95 -6.10 19.25
N SER A 218 4.08 -5.05 18.44
CA SER A 218 2.99 -4.13 18.13
C SER A 218 1.95 -4.80 17.23
N PHE A 219 2.38 -5.53 16.21
CA PHE A 219 1.51 -6.24 15.28
C PHE A 219 0.78 -7.40 15.99
N GLN A 220 1.48 -8.17 16.83
CA GLN A 220 0.85 -9.24 17.64
C GLN A 220 -0.26 -8.75 18.56
N ARG A 221 -0.16 -7.50 19.05
CA ARG A 221 -1.15 -6.89 19.95
C ARG A 221 -2.23 -6.10 19.21
N ASN A 222 -2.17 -6.04 17.87
CA ASN A 222 -2.95 -5.10 17.05
C ASN A 222 -2.87 -3.65 17.58
N LYS A 223 -1.70 -3.23 18.06
CA LYS A 223 -1.45 -1.90 18.64
C LYS A 223 -0.09 -1.36 18.22
N LEU A 224 -0.07 -0.27 17.47
CA LEU A 224 1.16 0.48 17.21
C LEU A 224 1.57 1.26 18.47
N GLN A 225 2.64 0.82 19.15
CA GLN A 225 3.30 1.66 20.14
C GLN A 225 4.18 2.67 19.38
N GLY A 226 4.03 3.96 19.68
CA GLY A 226 4.74 5.01 18.96
C GLY A 226 6.26 4.77 18.98
N VAL A 227 6.88 4.79 17.81
CA VAL A 227 8.35 4.77 17.69
C VAL A 227 8.87 6.11 18.22
N ALA A 228 9.74 6.05 19.22
CA ALA A 228 10.38 7.23 19.83
C ALA A 228 11.30 7.95 18.84
#